data_AF-A0A1Z3CHZ7-F1
#
_entry.id   AF-A0A1Z3CHZ7-F1
#
_cell.length_a   1.000
_cell.length_b   1.000
_cell.length_c   1.000
_cell.angle_alpha   90.00
_cell.angle_beta   90.00
_cell.angle_gamma   90.00
#
_symmetry.space_group_name_H-M   'P 1'
#
loop_
_entity.id
_entity.type
_entity.pdbx_description
1 polymer ?
#
loop_
_entity_poly.entity_id
_entity_poly.type
_entity_poly.pdbx_seq_one_letter_code
_entity_poly.pdbx_strand_id
1 'polypeptide(L)'
;MANYVLTLGLKTELWQENILEKRLNIARMMYNACLCEILKRHRKMLNSSEYKEIKKLDKKEQSKKYKELEKKYLISKFELNKFVKAMTQKFKKNIGSQMGQELAERAFATYEKFKYGKAKKVYFKSYGDFYSVREKGNITGLRFFKENCCISWLGLKIPVIIKKNDKYAQSCFLDKLLYCRLLKRIVNGKNKYYVQITFEGTPPKKHKIGEENEIGIDIGTSTIAIVSDKKVRLKILAENIEINEKEKTKLQRKLDRQRRANNPNKYNTDGTIKSNNKEKWKKSKSYLKTQLKLANIQRKIAEKRKQSHNILANSILEIGTVVKVENMSFKGLQKKSKKTEISEKTGKFKKKKRFGKSLSNRAPALLIEIIDRKLGYIGKNIIKIDTFKVKASQLNHSTNEYEKKSLSKRWVEILGNKIQRDLYSAFLIKNVKENLEGVNIEKAQKEFKNFVKLHNEEIRRIRKNNIKTLKCMGF
;
A
#
# COMPACT_ATOMS: atom_id res chain seq x y z
N MET A 1 12.32 18.82 2.46
CA MET A 1 13.45 17.93 2.84
C MET A 1 12.97 16.49 2.90
N ALA A 2 13.78 15.55 2.41
CA ALA A 2 13.50 14.12 2.52
C ALA A 2 13.47 13.68 4.00
N ASN A 3 12.74 12.59 4.28
CA ASN A 3 12.78 11.95 5.59
C ASN A 3 12.66 10.44 5.42
N TYR A 4 13.11 9.72 6.45
CA TYR A 4 12.99 8.26 6.51
C TYR A 4 12.60 7.80 7.91
N VAL A 5 12.22 6.53 8.02
CA VAL A 5 11.64 5.98 9.25
C VAL A 5 12.39 4.73 9.69
N LEU A 6 12.91 4.76 10.93
CA LEU A 6 13.35 3.57 11.66
C LEU A 6 12.20 3.08 12.55
N THR A 7 11.93 1.77 12.56
CA THR A 7 10.91 1.18 13.44
C THR A 7 11.58 0.20 14.40
N LEU A 8 11.45 0.45 15.70
CA LEU A 8 12.08 -0.34 16.76
C LEU A 8 11.01 -0.90 17.70
N GLY A 9 11.24 -2.09 18.24
CA GLY A 9 10.34 -2.71 19.21
C GLY A 9 10.44 -2.04 20.57
N LEU A 10 9.35 -2.03 21.34
CA LEU A 10 9.36 -1.60 22.73
C LEU A 10 9.37 -2.81 23.65
N LYS A 11 10.18 -2.75 24.72
CA LYS A 11 10.15 -3.73 25.80
C LYS A 11 9.08 -3.30 26.81
N THR A 12 7.88 -3.84 26.66
CA THR A 12 6.71 -3.47 27.46
C THR A 12 6.43 -4.46 28.58
N GLU A 13 5.99 -3.94 29.72
CA GLU A 13 5.36 -4.68 30.83
C GLU A 13 3.84 -4.53 30.80
N LEU A 14 3.10 -5.44 31.43
CA LEU A 14 1.64 -5.48 31.36
C LEU A 14 0.97 -4.16 31.80
N TRP A 15 1.47 -3.53 32.87
CA TRP A 15 0.94 -2.25 33.35
C TRP A 15 1.18 -1.12 32.32
N GLN A 16 2.31 -1.14 31.62
CA GLN A 16 2.59 -0.19 30.53
C GLN A 16 1.66 -0.44 29.36
N GLU A 17 1.42 -1.69 28.98
CA GLU A 17 0.47 -2.05 27.92
C GLU A 17 -0.95 -1.56 28.22
N ASN A 18 -1.40 -1.69 29.47
CA ASN A 18 -2.69 -1.17 29.93
C ASN A 18 -2.78 0.36 29.77
N ILE A 19 -1.72 1.09 30.12
CA ILE A 19 -1.66 2.55 29.92
C ILE A 19 -1.67 2.90 28.43
N LEU A 20 -0.89 2.18 27.60
CA LEU A 20 -0.85 2.41 26.15
C LEU A 20 -2.22 2.14 25.51
N GLU A 21 -2.94 1.08 25.89
CA GLU A 21 -4.30 0.82 25.41
C GLU A 21 -5.28 1.92 25.83
N LYS A 22 -5.21 2.37 27.09
CA LYS A 22 -6.02 3.50 27.58
C LYS A 22 -5.78 4.76 26.73
N ARG A 23 -4.51 5.12 26.51
CA ARG A 23 -4.14 6.29 25.69
C ARG A 23 -4.58 6.14 24.23
N LEU A 24 -4.38 4.98 23.61
CA LEU A 24 -4.84 4.72 22.24
C LEU A 24 -6.36 4.80 22.11
N ASN A 25 -7.12 4.35 23.12
CA ASN A 25 -8.56 4.47 23.12
C ASN A 25 -9.03 5.93 23.30
N ILE A 26 -8.35 6.73 24.13
CA ILE A 26 -8.61 8.17 24.24
C ILE A 26 -8.34 8.85 22.89
N ALA A 27 -7.21 8.56 22.24
CA ALA A 27 -6.89 9.08 20.91
C ALA A 27 -7.94 8.71 19.85
N ARG A 28 -8.47 7.47 19.90
CA ARG A 28 -9.59 7.02 19.06
C ARG A 28 -10.84 7.87 19.29
N MET A 29 -11.19 8.14 20.55
CA MET A 29 -12.36 8.94 20.91
C MET A 29 -12.20 10.37 20.40
N MET A 30 -11.03 11.00 20.59
CA MET A 30 -10.74 12.34 20.07
C MET A 30 -10.82 12.40 18.54
N TYR A 31 -10.18 11.45 17.83
CA TYR A 31 -10.28 11.36 16.37
C TYR A 31 -11.74 11.23 15.90
N ASN A 32 -12.52 10.34 16.51
CA ASN A 32 -13.92 10.14 16.14
C ASN A 32 -14.78 11.36 16.46
N ALA A 33 -14.52 12.06 17.57
CA ALA A 33 -15.21 13.29 17.93
C ALA A 33 -14.94 14.38 16.89
N CYS A 34 -13.68 14.60 16.51
CA CYS A 34 -13.30 15.53 15.43
C CYS A 34 -13.95 15.14 14.10
N LEU A 35 -13.93 13.86 13.74
CA LEU A 35 -14.54 13.38 12.50
C LEU A 35 -16.07 13.55 12.51
N CYS A 36 -16.72 13.34 13.65
CA CYS A 36 -18.15 13.54 13.80
C CYS A 36 -18.50 15.02 13.66
N GLU A 37 -17.74 15.88 14.33
CA GLU A 37 -17.94 17.32 14.33
C GLU A 37 -17.83 17.93 12.93
N ILE A 38 -16.75 17.61 12.19
CA ILE A 38 -16.59 18.13 10.83
C ILE A 38 -17.69 17.63 9.87
N LEU A 39 -18.16 16.39 10.05
CA LEU A 39 -19.29 15.86 9.26
C LEU A 39 -20.62 16.52 9.62
N LYS A 40 -20.84 16.88 10.90
CA LYS A 40 -22.01 17.65 11.33
C LYS A 40 -22.02 19.04 10.72
N ARG A 41 -20.89 19.77 10.81
CA ARG A 41 -20.71 21.09 10.18
C ARG A 41 -20.95 21.04 8.67
N HIS A 42 -20.36 20.05 8.00
CA HIS A 42 -20.58 19.83 6.57
C HIS A 42 -22.03 19.54 6.23
N ARG A 43 -22.72 18.68 6.99
CA ARG A 43 -24.15 18.41 6.76
C ARG A 43 -25.01 19.66 6.93
N LYS A 44 -24.73 20.48 7.96
CA LYS A 44 -25.41 21.76 8.17
C LYS A 44 -25.21 22.69 6.96
N MET A 45 -23.97 22.81 6.48
CA MET A 45 -23.67 23.59 5.26
C MET A 45 -24.45 23.08 4.04
N LEU A 46 -24.45 21.77 3.78
CA LEU A 46 -25.16 21.19 2.63
C LEU A 46 -26.68 21.43 2.66
N ASN A 47 -27.26 21.53 3.85
CA ASN A 47 -28.70 21.71 4.04
C ASN A 47 -29.14 23.18 3.99
N SER A 48 -28.20 24.12 3.97
CA SER A 48 -28.51 25.55 3.97
C SER A 48 -29.07 26.01 2.62
N SER A 49 -29.92 27.03 2.64
CA SER A 49 -30.46 27.64 1.40
C SER A 49 -29.33 28.19 0.54
N GLU A 50 -28.37 28.90 1.16
CA GLU A 50 -27.26 29.51 0.43
C GLU A 50 -26.43 28.47 -0.33
N TYR A 51 -26.21 27.28 0.25
CA TYR A 51 -25.49 26.22 -0.44
C TYR A 51 -26.25 25.68 -1.67
N LYS A 52 -27.58 25.59 -1.60
CA LYS A 52 -28.42 25.11 -2.70
C LYS A 52 -28.44 26.11 -3.87
N GLU A 53 -28.37 27.41 -3.56
CA GLU A 53 -28.38 28.49 -4.54
C GLU A 53 -27.06 28.63 -5.30
N ILE A 54 -25.93 28.23 -4.70
CA ILE A 54 -24.60 28.31 -5.36
C ILE A 54 -24.59 27.60 -6.72
N LYS A 55 -25.37 26.53 -6.90
CA LYS A 55 -25.44 25.80 -8.18
C LYS A 55 -25.90 26.66 -9.36
N LYS A 56 -26.58 27.78 -9.10
CA LYS A 56 -27.10 28.72 -10.11
C LYS A 56 -26.06 29.75 -10.58
N LEU A 57 -24.91 29.86 -9.89
CA LEU A 57 -23.85 30.83 -10.18
C LEU A 57 -22.84 30.28 -11.20
N ASP A 58 -22.02 31.16 -11.79
CA ASP A 58 -20.89 30.74 -12.62
C ASP A 58 -19.81 29.97 -11.80
N LYS A 59 -19.06 29.07 -12.46
CA LYS A 59 -18.05 28.21 -11.82
C LYS A 59 -17.00 28.97 -11.00
N LYS A 60 -16.60 30.17 -11.45
CA LYS A 60 -15.60 30.99 -10.74
C LYS A 60 -16.18 31.55 -9.44
N GLU A 61 -17.42 32.03 -9.49
CA GLU A 61 -18.17 32.54 -8.33
C GLU A 61 -18.54 31.43 -7.35
N GLN A 62 -18.93 30.25 -7.86
CA GLN A 62 -19.20 29.06 -7.05
C GLN A 62 -18.02 28.74 -6.13
N SER A 63 -16.81 28.74 -6.68
CA SER A 63 -15.59 28.41 -5.94
C SER A 63 -15.33 29.40 -4.79
N LYS A 64 -15.61 30.70 -5.00
CA LYS A 64 -15.49 31.73 -3.97
C LYS A 64 -16.56 31.56 -2.89
N LYS A 65 -17.83 31.41 -3.28
CA LYS A 65 -18.95 31.21 -2.36
C LYS A 65 -18.81 29.93 -1.53
N TYR A 66 -18.32 28.82 -2.09
CA TYR A 66 -18.05 27.61 -1.31
C TYR A 66 -17.00 27.84 -0.22
N LYS A 67 -15.92 28.60 -0.51
CA LYS A 67 -14.91 28.95 0.51
C LYS A 67 -15.49 29.85 1.61
N GLU A 68 -16.33 30.82 1.24
CA GLU A 68 -17.03 31.68 2.20
C GLU A 68 -17.96 30.88 3.11
N LEU A 69 -18.75 29.95 2.56
CA LEU A 69 -19.58 29.04 3.35
C LEU A 69 -18.75 28.13 4.25
N GLU A 70 -17.65 27.57 3.76
CA GLU A 70 -16.75 26.77 4.60
C GLU A 70 -16.23 27.57 5.80
N LYS A 71 -15.91 28.86 5.60
CA LYS A 71 -15.55 29.77 6.70
C LYS A 71 -16.72 29.99 7.65
N LYS A 72 -17.93 30.28 7.13
CA LYS A 72 -19.17 30.47 7.93
C LYS A 72 -19.50 29.25 8.79
N TYR A 73 -19.36 28.05 8.24
CA TYR A 73 -19.64 26.78 8.93
C TYR A 73 -18.44 26.20 9.67
N LEU A 74 -17.33 26.94 9.78
CA LEU A 74 -16.11 26.55 10.50
C LEU A 74 -15.53 25.21 10.00
N ILE A 75 -15.56 24.99 8.69
CA ILE A 75 -15.05 23.81 7.99
C ILE A 75 -13.62 24.08 7.54
N SER A 76 -12.69 24.00 8.48
CA SER A 76 -11.27 24.08 8.15
C SER A 76 -10.44 23.23 9.10
N LYS A 77 -9.23 22.88 8.67
CA LYS A 77 -8.24 22.21 9.53
C LYS A 77 -7.97 23.00 10.81
N PHE A 78 -7.89 24.33 10.70
CA PHE A 78 -7.63 25.22 11.82
C PHE A 78 -8.77 25.21 12.85
N GLU A 79 -10.02 25.29 12.40
CA GLU A 79 -11.18 25.26 13.28
C GLU A 79 -11.34 23.90 13.98
N LEU A 80 -10.96 22.80 13.31
CA LEU A 80 -10.96 21.48 13.95
C LEU A 80 -9.84 21.34 14.98
N ASN A 81 -8.69 22.01 14.78
CA ASN A 81 -7.62 22.10 15.77
C ASN A 81 -8.04 22.92 17.00
N LYS A 82 -8.84 23.99 16.84
CA LYS A 82 -9.45 24.70 17.98
C LYS A 82 -10.40 23.79 18.75
N PHE A 83 -11.27 23.06 18.04
CA PHE A 83 -12.23 22.13 18.65
C PHE A 83 -11.55 21.04 19.50
N VAL A 84 -10.43 20.46 19.03
CA VAL A 84 -9.74 19.40 19.78
C VAL A 84 -8.98 19.90 21.01
N LYS A 85 -8.73 21.21 21.13
CA LYS A 85 -7.95 21.80 22.22
C LYS A 85 -8.56 21.48 23.58
N ALA A 86 -9.86 21.70 23.76
CA ALA A 86 -10.57 21.45 25.03
C ALA A 86 -10.50 19.97 25.44
N MET A 87 -10.70 19.05 24.48
CA MET A 87 -10.56 17.61 24.72
C MET A 87 -9.12 17.24 25.14
N THR A 88 -8.14 17.85 24.49
CA THR A 88 -6.73 17.57 24.81
C THR A 88 -6.35 18.07 26.20
N GLN A 89 -6.89 19.22 26.63
CA GLN A 89 -6.71 19.72 28.00
C GLN A 89 -7.32 18.77 29.03
N LYS A 90 -8.53 18.27 28.79
CA LYS A 90 -9.17 17.25 29.64
C LYS A 90 -8.33 15.98 29.77
N PHE A 91 -7.66 15.57 28.69
CA PHE A 91 -6.83 14.36 28.64
C PHE A 91 -5.32 14.65 28.66
N LYS A 92 -4.87 15.77 29.25
CA LYS A 92 -3.45 16.20 29.21
C LYS A 92 -2.45 15.20 29.79
N LYS A 93 -2.88 14.33 30.71
CA LYS A 93 -2.07 13.23 31.28
C LYS A 93 -1.88 12.05 30.31
N ASN A 94 -2.68 11.98 29.24
CA ASN A 94 -2.77 10.85 28.32
C ASN A 94 -2.33 11.20 26.90
N ILE A 95 -2.67 12.39 26.41
CA ILE A 95 -2.43 12.84 25.04
C ILE A 95 -1.78 14.23 25.07
N GLY A 96 -0.66 14.37 24.36
CA GLY A 96 0.04 15.65 24.21
C GLY A 96 -0.74 16.62 23.33
N SER A 97 -0.50 17.92 23.51
CA SER A 97 -1.18 18.98 22.75
C SER A 97 -1.00 18.82 21.23
N GLN A 98 0.23 18.57 20.75
CA GLN A 98 0.47 18.42 19.31
C GLN A 98 -0.08 17.09 18.78
N MET A 99 -0.05 16.02 19.57
CA MET A 99 -0.73 14.77 19.25
C MET A 99 -2.24 14.96 19.07
N GLY A 100 -2.89 15.73 19.95
CA GLY A 100 -4.30 16.09 19.82
C GLY A 100 -4.61 16.80 18.49
N GLN A 101 -3.78 17.77 18.11
CA GLN A 101 -3.88 18.43 16.80
C GLN A 101 -3.65 17.45 15.64
N GLU A 102 -2.66 16.55 15.71
CA GLU A 102 -2.45 15.54 14.66
C GLU A 102 -3.67 14.64 14.46
N LEU A 103 -4.38 14.29 15.54
CA LEU A 103 -5.63 13.52 15.46
C LEU A 103 -6.75 14.30 14.74
N ALA A 104 -6.89 15.59 15.03
CA ALA A 104 -7.84 16.46 14.34
C ALA A 104 -7.49 16.59 12.85
N GLU A 105 -6.22 16.81 12.51
CA GLU A 105 -5.75 16.89 11.13
C GLU A 105 -5.98 15.58 10.37
N ARG A 106 -5.77 14.44 11.02
CA ARG A 106 -6.05 13.12 10.45
C ARG A 106 -7.55 12.92 10.19
N ALA A 107 -8.41 13.44 11.06
CA ALA A 107 -9.87 13.43 10.85
C ALA A 107 -10.26 14.34 9.68
N PHE A 108 -9.68 15.55 9.59
CA PHE A 108 -9.90 16.47 8.47
C PHE A 108 -9.48 15.85 7.13
N ALA A 109 -8.30 15.23 7.04
CA ALA A 109 -7.84 14.54 5.83
C ALA A 109 -8.77 13.36 5.43
N THR A 110 -9.47 12.75 6.39
CA THR A 110 -10.50 11.73 6.11
C THR A 110 -11.75 12.37 5.52
N TYR A 111 -12.17 13.50 6.08
CA TYR A 111 -13.28 14.31 5.57
C TYR A 111 -13.00 14.84 4.16
N GLU A 112 -11.81 15.38 3.88
CA GLU A 112 -11.45 15.90 2.55
C GLU A 112 -11.57 14.83 1.46
N LYS A 113 -11.13 13.61 1.74
CA LYS A 113 -11.29 12.49 0.79
C LYS A 113 -12.76 12.22 0.49
N PHE A 114 -13.65 12.37 1.47
CA PHE A 114 -15.09 12.22 1.27
C PHE A 114 -15.68 13.41 0.49
N LYS A 115 -15.37 14.64 0.91
CA LYS A 115 -15.79 15.89 0.28
C LYS A 115 -15.47 15.91 -1.22
N TYR A 116 -14.24 15.56 -1.59
CA TYR A 116 -13.77 15.57 -2.98
C TYR A 116 -14.07 14.28 -3.77
N GLY A 117 -15.01 13.45 -3.30
CA GLY A 117 -15.43 12.23 -4.02
C GLY A 117 -14.36 11.13 -4.13
N LYS A 118 -13.18 11.30 -3.53
CA LYS A 118 -12.11 10.28 -3.47
C LYS A 118 -12.53 9.07 -2.64
N ALA A 119 -13.48 9.24 -1.71
CA ALA A 119 -14.10 8.20 -0.91
C ALA A 119 -15.62 8.32 -0.93
N LYS A 120 -16.32 7.18 -1.08
CA LYS A 120 -17.79 7.14 -1.10
C LYS A 120 -18.43 7.23 0.30
N LYS A 121 -17.71 6.84 1.34
CA LYS A 121 -18.21 6.75 2.71
C LYS A 121 -17.08 6.90 3.72
N VAL A 122 -17.41 7.49 4.86
CA VAL A 122 -16.55 7.62 6.02
C VAL A 122 -16.94 6.59 7.08
N TYR A 123 -15.93 6.01 7.75
CA TYR A 123 -16.11 5.07 8.85
C TYR A 123 -15.38 5.55 10.08
N PHE A 124 -16.09 5.56 11.22
CA PHE A 124 -15.50 5.81 12.53
C PHE A 124 -14.63 4.63 12.97
N LYS A 125 -13.67 4.91 13.86
CA LYS A 125 -12.77 3.90 14.41
C LYS A 125 -13.43 3.17 15.57
N SER A 126 -13.58 1.85 15.45
CA SER A 126 -14.08 0.98 16.52
C SER A 126 -13.07 0.86 17.66
N TYR A 127 -13.55 0.48 18.85
CA TYR A 127 -12.67 0.11 19.96
C TYR A 127 -11.68 -0.98 19.51
N GLY A 128 -10.41 -0.85 19.87
CA GLY A 128 -9.33 -1.75 19.43
C GLY A 128 -8.74 -1.48 18.04
N ASP A 129 -9.45 -0.78 17.14
CA ASP A 129 -9.01 -0.52 15.75
C ASP A 129 -8.07 0.69 15.60
N PHE A 130 -7.74 1.37 16.71
CA PHE A 130 -6.82 2.52 16.71
C PHE A 130 -5.43 2.07 17.15
N TYR A 131 -4.47 2.13 16.24
CA TYR A 131 -3.18 1.45 16.38
C TYR A 131 -1.97 2.37 16.28
N SER A 132 -2.15 3.68 16.08
CA SER A 132 -1.01 4.59 16.01
C SER A 132 -1.35 6.04 16.35
N VAL A 133 -0.45 6.67 17.10
CA VAL A 133 -0.45 8.10 17.42
C VAL A 133 0.94 8.68 17.18
N ARG A 134 1.01 9.92 16.71
CA ARG A 134 2.24 10.57 16.30
C ARG A 134 2.32 11.95 16.93
N GLU A 135 3.52 12.34 17.34
CA GLU A 135 3.82 13.74 17.69
C GLU A 135 4.21 14.55 16.45
N LYS A 136 4.05 15.87 16.49
CA LYS A 136 4.46 16.74 15.38
C LYS A 136 5.94 17.08 15.41
N GLY A 137 6.55 17.13 16.59
CA GLY A 137 7.98 17.31 16.80
C GLY A 137 8.54 16.36 17.85
N ASN A 138 9.75 16.65 18.32
CA ASN A 138 10.44 15.86 19.36
C ASN A 138 10.63 16.62 20.69
N ILE A 139 9.95 17.76 20.87
CA ILE A 139 10.16 18.65 22.03
C ILE A 139 9.31 18.23 23.23
N THR A 140 8.04 17.86 23.00
CA THR A 140 7.06 17.51 24.05
C THR A 140 6.30 16.24 23.70
N GLY A 141 5.52 15.70 24.64
CA GLY A 141 4.66 14.54 24.36
C GLY A 141 5.43 13.21 24.27
N LEU A 142 5.37 12.55 23.11
CA LEU A 142 6.06 11.29 22.82
C LEU A 142 7.44 11.56 22.23
N ARG A 143 8.49 11.23 22.98
CA ARG A 143 9.90 11.48 22.65
C ARG A 143 10.73 10.22 22.76
N PHE A 144 11.87 10.22 22.07
CA PHE A 144 12.91 9.21 22.22
C PHE A 144 14.16 9.83 22.86
N PHE A 145 14.70 9.18 23.87
CA PHE A 145 15.92 9.56 24.58
C PHE A 145 17.01 8.57 24.22
N LYS A 146 18.05 9.05 23.53
CA LYS A 146 19.13 8.22 22.99
C LYS A 146 20.01 7.68 24.11
N GLU A 147 20.30 8.50 25.11
CA GLU A 147 21.15 8.21 26.27
C GLU A 147 20.65 6.98 27.03
N ASN A 148 19.32 6.94 27.24
CA ASN A 148 18.65 5.88 27.99
C ASN A 148 18.04 4.79 27.09
N CYS A 149 18.20 4.91 25.77
CA CYS A 149 17.58 4.04 24.76
C CYS A 149 16.09 3.77 25.04
N CYS A 150 15.34 4.79 25.45
CA CYS A 150 13.94 4.65 25.86
C CYS A 150 13.06 5.72 25.22
N ILE A 151 11.78 5.42 25.03
CA ILE A 151 10.79 6.47 24.80
C ILE A 151 10.30 7.03 26.14
N SER A 152 9.93 8.30 26.17
CA SER A 152 9.07 8.86 27.20
C SER A 152 7.81 9.43 26.55
N TRP A 153 6.66 9.07 27.08
CA TRP A 153 5.40 9.65 26.67
C TRP A 153 4.67 10.18 27.91
N LEU A 154 4.70 11.50 28.13
CA LEU A 154 4.05 12.15 29.27
C LEU A 154 4.34 11.40 30.59
N GLY A 155 5.62 11.24 30.93
CA GLY A 155 6.09 10.54 32.13
C GLY A 155 6.22 9.02 32.01
N LEU A 156 5.53 8.38 31.06
CA LEU A 156 5.65 6.93 30.84
C LEU A 156 6.94 6.61 30.08
N LYS A 157 7.95 6.08 30.78
CA LYS A 157 9.20 5.60 30.18
C LYS A 157 9.09 4.13 29.76
N ILE A 158 9.49 3.81 28.53
CA ILE A 158 9.49 2.43 28.01
C ILE A 158 10.80 2.18 27.25
N PRO A 159 11.60 1.17 27.61
CA PRO A 159 12.82 0.84 26.88
C PRO A 159 12.56 0.45 25.42
N VAL A 160 13.45 0.89 24.54
CA VAL A 160 13.46 0.52 23.12
C VAL A 160 14.45 -0.62 22.90
N ILE A 161 14.04 -1.61 22.12
CA ILE A 161 14.86 -2.77 21.79
C ILE A 161 15.78 -2.37 20.62
N ILE A 162 17.04 -2.10 20.93
CA ILE A 162 18.13 -1.83 19.96
C ILE A 162 19.22 -2.87 20.20
N LYS A 163 19.64 -3.58 19.15
CA LYS A 163 20.74 -4.55 19.27
C LYS A 163 22.07 -3.79 19.24
N LYS A 164 23.01 -4.14 20.13
CA LYS A 164 24.34 -3.51 20.21
C LYS A 164 25.11 -3.53 18.89
N ASN A 165 24.91 -4.55 18.05
CA ASN A 165 25.63 -4.71 16.77
C ASN A 165 24.80 -4.27 15.55
N ASP A 166 23.67 -3.57 15.75
CA ASP A 166 22.86 -3.05 14.64
C ASP A 166 23.46 -1.74 14.11
N LYS A 167 24.51 -1.87 13.29
CA LYS A 167 25.19 -0.74 12.64
C LYS A 167 24.22 0.18 11.89
N TYR A 168 23.19 -0.39 11.25
CA TYR A 168 22.20 0.39 10.51
C TYR A 168 21.38 1.28 11.44
N ALA A 169 20.88 0.75 12.55
CA ALA A 169 20.15 1.54 13.54
C ALA A 169 21.05 2.63 14.14
N GLN A 170 22.31 2.31 14.47
CA GLN A 170 23.29 3.26 14.99
C GLN A 170 23.55 4.41 14.02
N SER A 171 23.76 4.12 12.73
CA SER A 171 23.92 5.16 11.70
C SER A 171 22.68 6.06 11.61
N CYS A 172 21.47 5.51 11.74
CA CYS A 172 20.25 6.35 11.74
C CYS A 172 20.26 7.39 12.87
N PHE A 173 20.82 7.06 14.04
CA PHE A 173 20.86 7.96 15.20
C PHE A 173 21.94 9.05 15.12
N LEU A 174 22.68 9.11 14.00
CA LEU A 174 23.53 10.26 13.66
C LEU A 174 22.72 11.38 13.00
N ASP A 175 21.60 11.03 12.36
CA ASP A 175 20.72 12.00 11.71
C ASP A 175 19.79 12.70 12.70
N LYS A 176 19.33 13.89 12.33
CA LYS A 176 18.40 14.68 13.15
C LYS A 176 17.05 13.99 13.29
N LEU A 177 16.66 13.74 14.55
CA LEU A 177 15.35 13.18 14.89
C LEU A 177 14.26 14.25 14.79
N LEU A 178 13.26 14.05 13.92
CA LEU A 178 12.15 14.97 13.72
C LEU A 178 11.01 14.76 14.71
N TYR A 179 10.45 13.54 14.76
CA TYR A 179 9.37 13.18 15.68
C TYR A 179 9.23 11.66 15.84
N CYS A 180 8.46 11.26 16.85
CA CYS A 180 8.13 9.86 17.13
C CYS A 180 6.66 9.54 16.84
N ARG A 181 6.40 8.28 16.48
CA ARG A 181 5.05 7.70 16.38
C ARG A 181 5.01 6.37 17.11
N LEU A 182 4.07 6.22 18.03
CA LEU A 182 3.75 4.93 18.63
C LEU A 182 2.95 4.10 17.64
N LEU A 183 3.26 2.81 17.54
CA LEU A 183 2.58 1.84 16.70
C LEU A 183 2.26 0.56 17.49
N LYS A 184 1.00 0.16 17.48
CA LYS A 184 0.52 -1.14 17.97
C LYS A 184 0.32 -2.11 16.83
N ARG A 185 0.76 -3.35 17.01
CA ARG A 185 0.49 -4.47 16.10
C ARG A 185 0.06 -5.69 16.89
N ILE A 186 -0.85 -6.47 16.33
CA ILE A 186 -1.19 -7.79 16.88
C ILE A 186 -0.26 -8.83 16.24
N VAL A 187 0.57 -9.47 17.05
CA VAL A 187 1.52 -10.50 16.63
C VAL A 187 1.24 -11.76 17.43
N ASN A 188 0.92 -12.86 16.74
CA ASN A 188 0.55 -14.13 17.39
C ASN A 188 -0.56 -13.99 18.46
N GLY A 189 -1.53 -13.10 18.22
CA GLY A 189 -2.65 -12.86 19.13
C GLY A 189 -2.35 -11.93 20.32
N LYS A 190 -1.10 -11.47 20.48
CA LYS A 190 -0.69 -10.54 21.53
C LYS A 190 -0.44 -9.15 20.95
N ASN A 191 -0.74 -8.11 21.71
CA ASN A 191 -0.34 -6.75 21.35
C ASN A 191 1.19 -6.63 21.44
N LYS A 192 1.79 -5.95 20.47
CA LYS A 192 3.20 -5.59 20.43
C LYS A 192 3.31 -4.14 20.03
N TYR A 193 4.13 -3.40 20.77
CA TYR A 193 4.30 -1.97 20.60
C TYR A 193 5.67 -1.66 20.00
N TYR A 194 5.68 -0.64 19.16
CA TYR A 194 6.85 -0.18 18.43
C TYR A 194 6.88 1.34 18.47
N VAL A 195 8.08 1.90 18.45
CA VAL A 195 8.28 3.31 18.12
C VAL A 195 8.75 3.41 16.67
N GLN A 196 8.12 4.29 15.91
CA GLN A 196 8.62 4.75 14.62
C GLN A 196 9.27 6.10 14.83
N ILE A 197 10.57 6.17 14.58
CA ILE A 197 11.37 7.38 14.69
C ILE A 197 11.57 7.91 13.27
N THR A 198 11.21 9.17 13.04
CA THR A 198 11.40 9.83 11.75
C THR A 198 12.63 10.72 11.82
N PHE A 199 13.57 10.51 10.89
CA PHE A 199 14.80 11.27 10.76
C PHE A 199 14.74 12.16 9.52
N GLU A 200 15.44 13.29 9.58
CA GLU A 200 15.71 14.15 8.44
C GLU A 200 16.70 13.49 7.47
N GLY A 201 16.56 13.77 6.16
CA GLY A 201 17.48 13.26 5.15
C GLY A 201 17.08 11.91 4.56
N THR A 202 18.09 11.12 4.17
CA THR A 202 17.96 9.85 3.45
C THR A 202 18.54 8.71 4.31
N PRO A 203 18.00 7.48 4.21
CA PRO A 203 18.41 6.41 5.11
C PRO A 203 19.86 5.97 4.87
N PRO A 204 20.56 5.46 5.89
CA PRO A 204 21.91 4.91 5.74
C PRO A 204 22.01 3.91 4.58
N LYS A 205 23.04 4.04 3.76
CA LYS A 205 23.26 3.18 2.59
C LYS A 205 23.66 1.77 3.05
N LYS A 206 22.77 0.80 2.82
CA LYS A 206 23.03 -0.63 3.08
C LYS A 206 23.41 -1.42 1.83
N HIS A 207 22.99 -0.96 0.65
CA HIS A 207 23.16 -1.66 -0.62
C HIS A 207 23.77 -0.71 -1.64
N LYS A 208 24.60 -1.26 -2.53
CA LYS A 208 25.12 -0.52 -3.68
C LYS A 208 23.96 -0.11 -4.59
N ILE A 209 24.03 1.11 -5.09
CA ILE A 209 23.15 1.63 -6.12
C ILE A 209 23.99 1.73 -7.39
N GLY A 210 23.45 1.26 -8.51
CA GLY A 210 24.10 1.32 -9.80
C GLY A 210 24.15 2.75 -10.36
N GLU A 211 24.79 2.88 -11.51
CA GLU A 211 24.89 4.15 -12.24
C GLU A 211 23.57 4.51 -12.94
N GLU A 212 23.62 5.44 -13.88
CA GLU A 212 22.48 5.90 -14.68
C GLU A 212 22.07 4.94 -15.81
N ASN A 213 22.25 3.63 -15.60
CA ASN A 213 21.79 2.64 -16.57
C ASN A 213 20.25 2.60 -16.63
N GLU A 214 19.72 2.50 -17.84
CA GLU A 214 18.29 2.39 -18.09
C GLU A 214 17.77 0.97 -17.86
N ILE A 215 16.61 0.89 -17.22
CA ILE A 215 15.92 -0.35 -16.92
C ILE A 215 14.47 -0.24 -17.39
N GLY A 216 14.09 -1.13 -18.30
CA GLY A 216 12.69 -1.35 -18.65
C GLY A 216 12.06 -2.43 -17.77
N ILE A 217 10.88 -2.13 -17.23
CA ILE A 217 10.10 -3.07 -16.43
C ILE A 217 8.73 -3.27 -17.08
N ASP A 218 8.45 -4.52 -17.47
CA ASP A 218 7.07 -4.98 -17.72
C ASP A 218 6.60 -5.79 -16.51
N ILE A 219 5.61 -5.26 -15.79
CA ILE A 219 5.10 -5.86 -14.56
C ILE A 219 3.68 -6.36 -14.77
N GLY A 220 3.48 -7.67 -14.59
CA GLY A 220 2.16 -8.29 -14.63
C GLY A 220 1.49 -8.36 -13.26
N THR A 221 0.38 -9.11 -13.19
CA THR A 221 -0.31 -9.35 -11.91
C THR A 221 0.44 -10.32 -10.99
N SER A 222 1.36 -11.11 -11.55
CA SER A 222 2.10 -12.17 -10.83
C SER A 222 3.58 -12.28 -11.20
N THR A 223 4.00 -11.68 -12.30
CA THR A 223 5.34 -11.79 -12.87
C THR A 223 5.90 -10.40 -13.13
N ILE A 224 7.22 -10.33 -13.30
CA ILE A 224 7.94 -9.12 -13.69
C ILE A 224 9.06 -9.51 -14.65
N ALA A 225 9.13 -8.79 -15.77
CA ALA A 225 10.23 -8.78 -16.71
C ALA A 225 11.07 -7.52 -16.46
N ILE A 226 12.39 -7.69 -16.40
CA ILE A 226 13.36 -6.62 -16.12
C ILE A 226 14.42 -6.71 -17.21
N VAL A 227 14.63 -5.61 -17.94
CA VAL A 227 15.60 -5.54 -19.05
C VAL A 227 16.47 -4.31 -18.90
N SER A 228 17.78 -4.52 -19.10
CA SER A 228 18.83 -3.50 -19.15
C SER A 228 19.96 -4.04 -20.04
N ASP A 229 20.95 -3.20 -20.39
CA ASP A 229 22.10 -3.65 -21.19
C ASP A 229 23.01 -4.65 -20.48
N LYS A 230 22.91 -4.71 -19.14
CA LYS A 230 23.73 -5.59 -18.30
C LYS A 230 22.99 -6.86 -17.91
N LYS A 231 21.65 -6.88 -17.94
CA LYS A 231 20.85 -7.97 -17.36
C LYS A 231 19.43 -8.04 -17.88
N VAL A 232 19.00 -9.26 -18.18
CA VAL A 232 17.60 -9.64 -18.46
C VAL A 232 17.12 -10.65 -17.43
N ARG A 233 15.95 -10.43 -16.82
CA ARG A 233 15.35 -11.34 -15.83
C ARG A 233 13.84 -11.43 -15.98
N LEU A 234 13.30 -12.65 -15.94
CA LEU A 234 11.87 -12.91 -15.82
C LEU A 234 11.60 -13.64 -14.49
N LYS A 235 10.85 -13.01 -13.59
CA LYS A 235 10.65 -13.52 -12.23
C LYS A 235 9.18 -13.59 -11.85
N ILE A 236 8.86 -14.55 -10.99
CA ILE A 236 7.59 -14.55 -10.25
C ILE A 236 7.71 -13.55 -9.10
N LEU A 237 6.74 -12.66 -8.97
CA LEU A 237 6.68 -11.71 -7.86
C LEU A 237 6.47 -12.43 -6.54
N ALA A 238 7.27 -12.10 -5.53
CA ALA A 238 7.12 -12.68 -4.19
C ALA A 238 7.05 -14.22 -4.20
N GLU A 239 7.93 -14.85 -4.97
CA GLU A 239 7.96 -16.29 -5.21
C GLU A 239 8.16 -17.10 -3.93
N ASN A 240 9.08 -16.67 -3.07
CA ASN A 240 9.50 -17.34 -1.82
C ASN A 240 8.44 -17.32 -0.72
N ILE A 241 7.19 -16.97 -1.05
CA ILE A 241 6.09 -16.96 -0.10
C ILE A 241 5.29 -18.23 -0.30
N GLU A 242 5.58 -19.20 0.55
CA GLU A 242 4.71 -20.34 0.77
C GLU A 242 3.41 -19.86 1.41
N ILE A 243 2.39 -19.68 0.57
CA ILE A 243 1.06 -19.37 1.05
C ILE A 243 0.31 -20.69 1.21
N ASN A 244 0.05 -21.10 2.46
CA ASN A 244 -0.85 -22.21 2.75
C ASN A 244 -2.31 -21.80 2.46
N GLU A 245 -2.67 -21.74 1.17
CA GLU A 245 -4.01 -21.41 0.69
C GLU A 245 -5.06 -22.41 1.18
N LYS A 246 -4.68 -23.69 1.35
CA LYS A 246 -5.54 -24.73 1.92
C LYS A 246 -5.94 -24.36 3.35
N GLU A 247 -4.98 -24.03 4.21
CA GLU A 247 -5.23 -23.63 5.59
C GLU A 247 -6.05 -22.33 5.67
N LYS A 248 -5.71 -21.30 4.87
CA LYS A 248 -6.51 -20.06 4.80
C LYS A 248 -7.97 -20.34 4.46
N THR A 249 -8.20 -21.21 3.47
CA THR A 249 -9.55 -21.58 3.04
C THR A 249 -10.28 -22.36 4.14
N LYS A 250 -9.60 -23.33 4.79
CA LYS A 250 -10.15 -24.07 5.94
C LYS A 250 -10.57 -23.13 7.07
N LEU A 251 -9.73 -22.16 7.45
CA LEU A 251 -10.03 -21.17 8.49
C LEU A 251 -11.18 -20.23 8.09
N GLN A 252 -11.22 -19.76 6.85
CA GLN A 252 -12.31 -18.92 6.36
C GLN A 252 -13.66 -19.64 6.38
N ARG A 253 -13.70 -20.92 5.96
CA ARG A 253 -14.90 -21.76 6.04
C ARG A 253 -15.31 -22.02 7.49
N LYS A 254 -14.35 -22.28 8.37
CA LYS A 254 -14.61 -22.45 9.82
C LYS A 254 -15.22 -21.18 10.41
N LEU A 255 -14.69 -20.00 10.09
CA LEU A 255 -15.25 -18.72 10.52
C LEU A 255 -16.69 -18.53 10.01
N ASP A 256 -16.98 -18.87 8.75
CA ASP A 256 -18.33 -18.76 8.20
C ASP A 256 -19.33 -19.64 8.97
N ARG A 257 -18.98 -20.92 9.20
CA ARG A 257 -19.82 -21.86 9.98
C ARG A 257 -20.04 -21.38 11.41
N GLN A 258 -18.98 -20.98 12.10
CA GLN A 258 -19.07 -20.45 13.47
C GLN A 258 -19.92 -19.19 13.53
N ARG A 259 -19.79 -18.28 12.55
CA ARG A 259 -20.60 -17.07 12.49
C ARG A 259 -22.09 -17.39 12.33
N ARG A 260 -22.43 -18.34 11.45
CA ARG A 260 -23.80 -18.82 11.22
C ARG A 260 -24.38 -19.45 12.48
N ALA A 261 -23.66 -20.40 13.09
CA ALA A 261 -24.09 -21.07 14.32
C ALA A 261 -24.29 -20.08 15.49
N ASN A 262 -23.41 -19.09 15.64
CA ASN A 262 -23.53 -18.08 16.69
C ASN A 262 -24.65 -17.04 16.43
N ASN A 263 -25.18 -16.94 15.20
CA ASN A 263 -26.12 -15.90 14.79
C ASN A 263 -27.17 -16.44 13.79
N PRO A 264 -27.94 -17.48 14.13
CA PRO A 264 -28.88 -18.11 13.19
C PRO A 264 -29.97 -17.13 12.72
N ASN A 265 -30.43 -16.26 13.62
CA ASN A 265 -31.45 -15.23 13.36
C ASN A 265 -31.04 -14.20 12.29
N LYS A 266 -29.78 -14.18 11.83
CA LYS A 266 -29.27 -13.24 10.81
C LYS A 266 -29.26 -13.80 9.40
N TYR A 267 -29.75 -15.01 9.21
CA TYR A 267 -29.77 -15.66 7.90
C TYR A 267 -31.21 -15.96 7.46
N ASN A 268 -31.44 -15.83 6.16
CA ASN A 268 -32.66 -16.31 5.49
C ASN A 268 -32.61 -17.83 5.30
N THR A 269 -33.73 -18.43 4.94
CA THR A 269 -33.85 -19.86 4.62
C THR A 269 -32.90 -20.27 3.48
N ASP A 270 -32.72 -19.38 2.49
CA ASP A 270 -31.76 -19.55 1.38
C ASP A 270 -30.28 -19.38 1.77
N GLY A 271 -29.99 -19.11 3.05
CA GLY A 271 -28.64 -18.92 3.59
C GLY A 271 -28.01 -17.55 3.33
N THR A 272 -28.73 -16.60 2.74
CA THR A 272 -28.30 -15.19 2.58
C THR A 272 -28.43 -14.41 3.89
N ILE A 273 -27.75 -13.26 4.01
CA ILE A 273 -27.78 -12.43 5.22
C ILE A 273 -29.03 -11.53 5.20
N LYS A 274 -29.81 -11.56 6.29
CA LYS A 274 -30.91 -10.62 6.56
C LYS A 274 -30.37 -9.20 6.70
N SER A 275 -30.53 -8.38 5.66
CA SER A 275 -29.94 -7.03 5.59
C SER A 275 -30.64 -6.00 6.49
N ASN A 276 -31.91 -6.25 6.83
CA ASN A 276 -32.72 -5.46 7.76
C ASN A 276 -32.30 -5.66 9.23
N ASN A 277 -31.80 -6.83 9.61
CA ASN A 277 -31.31 -7.09 10.97
C ASN A 277 -30.00 -6.32 11.23
N LYS A 278 -30.06 -5.34 12.15
CA LYS A 278 -28.91 -4.48 12.53
C LYS A 278 -28.24 -4.86 13.84
N GLU A 279 -28.61 -5.97 14.47
CA GLU A 279 -28.01 -6.41 15.73
C GLU A 279 -26.49 -6.59 15.58
N LYS A 280 -25.76 -6.57 16.70
CA LYS A 280 -24.32 -6.86 16.70
C LYS A 280 -24.08 -8.36 16.44
N TRP A 281 -23.00 -8.69 15.74
CA TRP A 281 -22.61 -10.09 15.52
C TRP A 281 -22.06 -10.69 16.81
N LYS A 282 -22.72 -11.73 17.35
CA LYS A 282 -22.23 -12.53 18.46
C LYS A 282 -20.99 -13.31 18.00
N LYS A 283 -19.90 -13.15 18.73
CA LYS A 283 -18.60 -13.80 18.45
C LYS A 283 -18.17 -14.62 19.66
N SER A 284 -18.23 -15.94 19.56
CA SER A 284 -17.72 -16.83 20.60
C SER A 284 -16.20 -16.73 20.76
N LYS A 285 -15.67 -17.13 21.92
CA LYS A 285 -14.20 -17.18 22.17
C LYS A 285 -13.48 -18.01 21.09
N SER A 286 -14.07 -19.12 20.66
CA SER A 286 -13.54 -19.98 19.59
C SER A 286 -13.53 -19.30 18.21
N TYR A 287 -14.56 -18.49 17.90
CA TYR A 287 -14.58 -17.67 16.69
C TYR A 287 -13.42 -16.65 16.70
N LEU A 288 -13.23 -15.95 17.82
CA LEU A 288 -12.14 -14.98 17.97
C LEU A 288 -10.75 -15.65 17.83
N LYS A 289 -10.53 -16.81 18.44
CA LYS A 289 -9.30 -17.59 18.29
C LYS A 289 -9.02 -17.94 16.82
N THR A 290 -10.05 -18.39 16.09
CA THR A 290 -9.94 -18.72 14.66
C THR A 290 -9.65 -17.46 13.83
N GLN A 291 -10.28 -16.33 14.16
CA GLN A 291 -10.08 -15.05 13.48
C GLN A 291 -8.64 -14.56 13.68
N LEU A 292 -8.11 -14.63 14.90
CA LEU A 292 -6.73 -14.27 15.22
C LEU A 292 -5.71 -15.16 14.49
N LYS A 293 -5.98 -16.47 14.39
CA LYS A 293 -5.13 -17.40 13.62
C LYS A 293 -5.06 -17.00 12.15
N LEU A 294 -6.20 -16.73 11.52
CA LEU A 294 -6.26 -16.27 10.12
C LEU A 294 -5.53 -14.93 9.93
N ALA A 295 -5.77 -13.96 10.83
CA ALA A 295 -5.13 -12.65 10.78
C ALA A 295 -3.59 -12.76 10.90
N ASN A 296 -3.09 -13.65 11.77
CA ASN A 296 -1.65 -13.85 11.92
C ASN A 296 -1.00 -14.47 10.67
N ILE A 297 -1.66 -15.43 10.01
CA ILE A 297 -1.21 -15.97 8.72
C ILE A 297 -1.13 -14.85 7.68
N GLN A 298 -2.18 -14.03 7.56
CA GLN A 298 -2.22 -12.93 6.62
C GLN A 298 -1.13 -11.87 6.90
N ARG A 299 -0.87 -11.57 8.18
CA ARG A 299 0.23 -10.69 8.61
C ARG A 299 1.58 -11.23 8.15
N LYS A 300 1.88 -12.51 8.42
CA LYS A 300 3.16 -13.15 8.01
C LYS A 300 3.36 -13.05 6.50
N ILE A 301 2.31 -13.33 5.72
CA ILE A 301 2.36 -13.23 4.25
C ILE A 301 2.65 -11.79 3.82
N ALA A 302 2.00 -10.80 4.43
CA ALA A 302 2.21 -9.38 4.09
C ALA A 302 3.65 -8.92 4.36
N GLU A 303 4.23 -9.31 5.49
CA GLU A 303 5.64 -8.99 5.83
C GLU A 303 6.62 -9.69 4.89
N LYS A 304 6.43 -11.00 4.62
CA LYS A 304 7.27 -11.73 3.64
C LYS A 304 7.22 -11.10 2.24
N ARG A 305 6.04 -10.63 1.79
CA ARG A 305 5.90 -9.87 0.52
C ARG A 305 6.72 -8.60 0.52
N LYS A 306 6.57 -7.81 1.58
CA LYS A 306 7.31 -6.56 1.71
C LYS A 306 8.81 -6.80 1.70
N GLN A 307 9.30 -7.83 2.40
CA GLN A 307 10.71 -8.21 2.40
C GLN A 307 11.17 -8.64 0.99
N SER A 308 10.46 -9.56 0.34
CA SER A 308 10.79 -10.02 -1.00
C SER A 308 10.87 -8.87 -2.01
N HIS A 309 9.96 -7.90 -1.93
CA HIS A 309 9.95 -6.75 -2.82
C HIS A 309 11.06 -5.74 -2.51
N ASN A 310 11.47 -5.59 -1.24
CA ASN A 310 12.65 -4.78 -0.93
C ASN A 310 13.93 -5.40 -1.49
N ILE A 311 14.07 -6.73 -1.39
CA ILE A 311 15.21 -7.46 -1.98
C ILE A 311 15.22 -7.28 -3.50
N LEU A 312 14.07 -7.47 -4.15
CA LEU A 312 13.97 -7.30 -5.60
C LEU A 312 14.26 -5.86 -6.03
N ALA A 313 13.71 -4.87 -5.32
CA ALA A 313 13.98 -3.45 -5.60
C ALA A 313 15.47 -3.12 -5.44
N ASN A 314 16.15 -3.65 -4.42
CA ASN A 314 17.60 -3.49 -4.30
C ASN A 314 18.33 -4.07 -5.51
N SER A 315 17.98 -5.29 -5.94
CA SER A 315 18.61 -5.92 -7.10
C SER A 315 18.33 -5.20 -8.42
N ILE A 316 17.22 -4.48 -8.54
CA ILE A 316 16.91 -3.63 -9.68
C ILE A 316 17.78 -2.38 -9.64
N LEU A 317 17.82 -1.69 -8.49
CA LEU A 317 18.58 -0.45 -8.35
C LEU A 317 20.09 -0.64 -8.35
N GLU A 318 20.57 -1.85 -8.11
CA GLU A 318 21.97 -2.23 -8.31
C GLU A 318 22.35 -2.28 -9.81
N ILE A 319 21.39 -2.59 -10.69
CA ILE A 319 21.60 -2.60 -12.15
C ILE A 319 21.69 -1.16 -12.67
N GLY A 320 20.82 -0.26 -12.19
CA GLY A 320 20.67 1.09 -12.73
C GLY A 320 19.59 1.90 -12.04
N THR A 321 19.61 3.22 -12.27
CA THR A 321 18.75 4.19 -11.58
C THR A 321 17.68 4.83 -12.47
N VAL A 322 17.74 4.65 -13.79
CA VAL A 322 16.73 5.16 -14.73
C VAL A 322 15.69 4.08 -15.00
N VAL A 323 14.68 4.00 -14.14
CA VAL A 323 13.67 2.91 -14.18
C VAL A 323 12.40 3.36 -14.91
N LYS A 324 12.12 2.75 -16.06
CA LYS A 324 10.92 2.97 -16.88
C LYS A 324 9.92 1.82 -16.70
N VAL A 325 8.64 2.15 -16.51
CA VAL A 325 7.56 1.17 -16.33
C VAL A 325 6.26 1.65 -16.97
N GLU A 326 5.42 0.72 -17.42
CA GLU A 326 4.05 1.04 -17.86
C GLU A 326 3.16 1.58 -16.71
N ASN A 327 2.32 2.57 -17.04
CA ASN A 327 1.33 3.12 -16.13
C ASN A 327 0.06 2.23 -16.03
N MET A 328 0.16 1.13 -15.30
CA MET A 328 -0.94 0.17 -15.17
C MET A 328 -1.90 0.44 -13.99
N SER A 329 -3.21 0.35 -14.24
CA SER A 329 -4.24 0.42 -13.21
C SER A 329 -4.47 -0.91 -12.48
N PHE A 330 -3.66 -1.20 -11.45
CA PHE A 330 -3.86 -2.37 -10.58
C PHE A 330 -5.24 -2.39 -9.90
N LYS A 331 -5.79 -1.21 -9.58
CA LYS A 331 -7.16 -1.07 -9.03
C LYS A 331 -8.22 -1.53 -10.03
N GLY A 332 -8.01 -1.25 -11.32
CA GLY A 332 -8.86 -1.76 -12.40
C GLY A 332 -8.82 -3.28 -12.49
N LEU A 333 -7.62 -3.87 -12.47
CA LEU A 333 -7.41 -5.33 -12.53
C LEU A 333 -7.97 -6.10 -11.33
N GLN A 334 -8.11 -5.43 -10.17
CA GLN A 334 -8.72 -6.02 -8.98
C GLN A 334 -10.24 -6.19 -9.10
N LYS A 335 -10.92 -5.37 -9.92
CA LYS A 335 -12.39 -5.39 -10.03
C LYS A 335 -12.88 -6.74 -10.53
N LYS A 336 -14.00 -7.21 -9.98
CA LYS A 336 -14.73 -8.39 -10.48
C LYS A 336 -15.54 -8.02 -11.72
N SER A 337 -15.89 -9.01 -12.54
CA SER A 337 -16.89 -8.79 -13.59
C SER A 337 -18.20 -8.33 -12.97
N LYS A 338 -18.90 -7.40 -13.63
CA LYS A 338 -20.27 -7.01 -13.25
C LYS A 338 -21.29 -8.04 -13.76
N LYS A 339 -21.07 -8.56 -14.97
CA LYS A 339 -21.95 -9.53 -15.64
C LYS A 339 -22.04 -10.83 -14.83
N THR A 340 -23.27 -11.31 -14.63
CA THR A 340 -23.56 -12.66 -14.14
C THR A 340 -23.78 -13.53 -15.36
N GLU A 341 -23.02 -14.61 -15.47
CA GLU A 341 -23.15 -15.56 -16.58
C GLU A 341 -23.33 -16.95 -15.98
N ILE A 342 -24.14 -17.77 -16.64
CA ILE A 342 -24.29 -19.18 -16.32
C ILE A 342 -23.42 -19.96 -17.31
N SER A 343 -22.76 -21.00 -16.82
CA SER A 343 -22.00 -21.90 -17.68
C SER A 343 -22.98 -22.87 -18.34
N GLU A 344 -23.13 -22.79 -19.66
CA GLU A 344 -23.91 -23.76 -20.46
C GLU A 344 -23.53 -25.21 -20.12
N LYS A 345 -22.23 -25.49 -20.01
CA LYS A 345 -21.71 -26.83 -19.69
C LYS A 345 -22.03 -27.38 -18.29
N THR A 346 -22.36 -26.53 -17.31
CA THR A 346 -22.50 -26.98 -15.91
C THR A 346 -23.76 -26.49 -15.20
N GLY A 347 -24.56 -25.63 -15.84
CA GLY A 347 -25.71 -24.95 -15.23
C GLY A 347 -25.36 -23.99 -14.07
N LYS A 348 -24.07 -23.87 -13.70
CA LYS A 348 -23.63 -23.10 -12.54
C LYS A 348 -23.17 -21.70 -12.94
N PHE A 349 -23.36 -20.74 -12.03
CA PHE A 349 -22.85 -19.38 -12.21
C PHE A 349 -21.32 -19.36 -12.40
N LYS A 350 -20.86 -18.71 -13.48
CA LYS A 350 -19.44 -18.47 -13.74
C LYS A 350 -18.84 -17.60 -12.64
N LYS A 351 -17.59 -17.88 -12.28
CA LYS A 351 -16.85 -17.10 -11.27
C LYS A 351 -16.57 -15.69 -11.82
N LYS A 352 -17.14 -14.65 -11.20
CA LYS A 352 -16.84 -13.23 -11.50
C LYS A 352 -15.42 -12.77 -11.12
N LYS A 353 -14.54 -13.68 -10.69
CA LYS A 353 -13.20 -13.36 -10.16
C LYS A 353 -12.25 -13.07 -11.34
N ARG A 354 -11.54 -11.94 -11.27
CA ARG A 354 -10.41 -11.61 -12.16
C ARG A 354 -9.09 -11.81 -11.40
N PHE A 355 -8.20 -10.80 -11.39
CA PHE A 355 -6.86 -10.90 -10.81
C PHE A 355 -6.77 -10.54 -9.33
N GLY A 356 -7.89 -10.28 -8.65
CA GLY A 356 -7.89 -9.87 -7.24
C GLY A 356 -7.15 -10.84 -6.30
N LYS A 357 -7.20 -12.16 -6.57
CA LYS A 357 -6.44 -13.15 -5.80
C LYS A 357 -4.94 -13.03 -6.07
N SER A 358 -4.53 -12.97 -7.33
CA SER A 358 -3.13 -12.81 -7.73
C SER A 358 -2.53 -11.53 -7.18
N LEU A 359 -3.22 -10.40 -7.34
CA LEU A 359 -2.79 -9.10 -6.78
C LEU A 359 -2.67 -9.14 -5.26
N SER A 360 -3.61 -9.78 -4.56
CA SER A 360 -3.52 -9.96 -3.11
C SER A 360 -2.31 -10.80 -2.70
N ASN A 361 -1.93 -11.81 -3.49
CA ASN A 361 -0.82 -12.71 -3.19
C ASN A 361 0.54 -12.19 -3.63
N ARG A 362 0.61 -11.39 -4.70
CA ARG A 362 1.84 -10.98 -5.38
C ARG A 362 2.18 -9.50 -5.21
N ALA A 363 1.18 -8.65 -4.96
CA ALA A 363 1.30 -7.23 -4.67
C ALA A 363 2.28 -6.43 -5.58
N PRO A 364 2.13 -6.48 -6.92
CA PRO A 364 3.02 -5.75 -7.85
C PRO A 364 3.09 -4.25 -7.58
N ALA A 365 1.96 -3.60 -7.25
CA ALA A 365 1.93 -2.18 -6.92
C ALA A 365 2.85 -1.80 -5.75
N LEU A 366 3.01 -2.70 -4.77
CA LEU A 366 3.91 -2.49 -3.63
C LEU A 366 5.38 -2.50 -4.06
N LEU A 367 5.77 -3.30 -5.06
CA LEU A 367 7.12 -3.28 -5.59
C LEU A 367 7.42 -1.94 -6.26
N ILE A 368 6.50 -1.45 -7.10
CA ILE A 368 6.63 -0.14 -7.77
C ILE A 368 6.77 0.99 -6.74
N GLU A 369 5.94 1.00 -5.69
CA GLU A 369 6.03 1.97 -4.59
C GLU A 369 7.38 1.89 -3.84
N ILE A 370 7.92 0.68 -3.65
CA ILE A 370 9.22 0.49 -2.99
C ILE A 370 10.36 1.02 -3.88
N ILE A 371 10.32 0.75 -5.19
CA ILE A 371 11.33 1.23 -6.15
C ILE A 371 11.30 2.76 -6.18
N ASP A 372 10.13 3.37 -6.37
CA ASP A 372 9.96 4.82 -6.44
C ASP A 372 10.41 5.51 -5.16
N ARG A 373 10.05 4.97 -3.98
CA ARG A 373 10.55 5.49 -2.69
C ARG A 373 12.08 5.44 -2.60
N LYS A 374 12.71 4.38 -3.07
CA LYS A 374 14.17 4.22 -3.01
C LYS A 374 14.89 5.14 -3.98
N LEU A 375 14.34 5.34 -5.18
CA LEU A 375 14.81 6.36 -6.12
C LEU A 375 14.69 7.77 -5.53
N GLY A 376 13.61 8.04 -4.78
CA GLY A 376 13.42 9.33 -4.12
C GLY A 376 14.52 9.68 -3.11
N TYR A 377 15.22 8.69 -2.55
CA TYR A 377 16.38 8.93 -1.68
C TYR A 377 17.64 9.39 -2.42
N ILE A 378 17.65 9.31 -3.76
CA ILE A 378 18.74 9.81 -4.61
C ILE A 378 18.24 10.89 -5.58
N GLY A 379 17.12 11.55 -5.25
CA GLY A 379 16.56 12.63 -6.07
C GLY A 379 15.91 12.17 -7.38
N LYS A 380 15.66 10.88 -7.56
CA LYS A 380 15.04 10.30 -8.76
C LYS A 380 13.64 9.77 -8.48
N ASN A 381 12.90 9.46 -9.53
CA ASN A 381 11.60 8.81 -9.46
C ASN A 381 11.47 7.74 -10.54
N ILE A 382 10.49 6.85 -10.37
CA ILE A 382 10.17 5.93 -11.45
C ILE A 382 9.52 6.68 -12.62
N ILE A 383 9.98 6.40 -13.83
CA ILE A 383 9.45 7.00 -15.06
C ILE A 383 8.26 6.13 -15.52
N LYS A 384 7.07 6.71 -15.52
CA LYS A 384 5.86 6.02 -15.97
C LYS A 384 5.55 6.40 -17.40
N ILE A 385 5.62 5.45 -18.32
CA ILE A 385 5.35 5.68 -19.73
C ILE A 385 3.84 5.68 -20.03
N ASP A 386 3.43 6.31 -21.13
CA ASP A 386 2.07 6.24 -21.63
C ASP A 386 1.82 4.87 -22.27
N THR A 387 1.20 3.97 -21.50
CA THR A 387 0.85 2.62 -21.96
C THR A 387 -0.08 2.62 -23.18
N PHE A 388 -0.95 3.63 -23.34
CA PHE A 388 -1.92 3.69 -24.43
C PHE A 388 -1.29 4.13 -25.74
N LYS A 389 -0.30 5.03 -25.69
CA LYS A 389 0.44 5.47 -26.88
C LYS A 389 1.53 4.47 -27.25
N VAL A 390 2.34 4.03 -26.29
CA VAL A 390 3.48 3.13 -26.55
C VAL A 390 3.05 1.73 -26.96
N LYS A 391 1.98 1.18 -26.34
CA LYS A 391 1.47 -0.19 -26.59
C LYS A 391 2.59 -1.25 -26.73
N ALA A 392 3.56 -1.26 -25.82
CA ALA A 392 4.78 -2.05 -25.93
C ALA A 392 4.50 -3.56 -26.16
N SER A 393 3.45 -4.11 -25.54
CA SER A 393 3.06 -5.51 -25.75
C SER A 393 2.57 -5.87 -27.17
N GLN A 394 2.32 -4.87 -28.03
CA GLN A 394 1.78 -5.03 -29.39
C GLN A 394 2.79 -4.66 -30.48
N LEU A 395 3.64 -3.66 -30.23
CA LEU A 395 4.62 -3.16 -31.19
C LEU A 395 5.64 -4.23 -31.62
N ASN A 396 6.02 -4.23 -32.89
CA ASN A 396 7.24 -4.83 -33.40
C ASN A 396 8.22 -3.72 -33.84
N HIS A 397 9.38 -3.61 -33.20
CA HIS A 397 10.34 -2.55 -33.53
C HIS A 397 11.00 -2.70 -34.91
N SER A 398 10.97 -3.89 -35.52
CA SER A 398 11.60 -4.09 -36.84
C SER A 398 10.72 -3.60 -37.98
N THR A 399 9.40 -3.83 -37.90
CA THR A 399 8.42 -3.39 -38.91
C THR A 399 7.73 -2.08 -38.53
N ASN A 400 7.88 -1.65 -37.28
CA ASN A 400 7.16 -0.51 -36.69
C ASN A 400 5.61 -0.68 -36.67
N GLU A 401 5.14 -1.92 -36.71
CA GLU A 401 3.70 -2.25 -36.74
C GLU A 401 3.19 -2.72 -35.37
N TYR A 402 1.88 -2.57 -35.15
CA TYR A 402 1.21 -2.99 -33.92
C TYR A 402 0.31 -4.20 -34.17
N GLU A 403 0.66 -5.35 -33.58
CA GLU A 403 -0.15 -6.57 -33.64
C GLU A 403 -0.80 -6.84 -32.28
N LYS A 404 -2.15 -6.94 -32.25
CA LYS A 404 -2.86 -7.37 -31.04
C LYS A 404 -2.64 -8.87 -30.79
N LYS A 405 -1.80 -9.18 -29.81
CA LYS A 405 -1.50 -10.56 -29.40
C LYS A 405 -2.48 -11.06 -28.34
N SER A 406 -2.95 -12.30 -28.49
CA SER A 406 -3.79 -12.95 -27.48
C SER A 406 -3.03 -13.17 -26.16
N LEU A 407 -3.76 -13.31 -25.04
CA LEU A 407 -3.15 -13.54 -23.73
C LEU A 407 -2.41 -14.89 -23.62
N SER A 408 -2.71 -15.85 -24.50
CA SER A 408 -2.06 -17.16 -24.59
C SER A 408 -0.78 -17.14 -25.43
N LYS A 409 -0.66 -16.24 -26.42
CA LYS A 409 0.58 -16.05 -27.21
C LYS A 409 1.63 -15.38 -26.32
N ARG A 410 2.57 -16.20 -25.79
CA ARG A 410 3.65 -15.78 -24.86
C ARG A 410 5.04 -15.68 -25.50
N TRP A 411 5.17 -16.19 -26.72
CA TRP A 411 6.37 -16.12 -27.53
C TRP A 411 6.03 -15.39 -28.83
N VAL A 412 6.97 -14.59 -29.31
CA VAL A 412 6.89 -13.82 -30.55
C VAL A 412 8.15 -14.03 -31.35
N GLU A 413 8.03 -13.98 -32.66
CA GLU A 413 9.18 -14.04 -33.56
C GLU A 413 9.52 -12.63 -34.02
N ILE A 414 10.78 -12.22 -33.83
CA ILE A 414 11.27 -10.88 -34.16
C ILE A 414 12.63 -11.07 -34.82
N LEU A 415 12.75 -10.68 -36.09
CA LEU A 415 13.99 -10.83 -36.88
C LEU A 415 14.56 -12.26 -36.78
N GLY A 416 13.72 -13.28 -37.01
CA GLY A 416 14.09 -14.70 -36.93
C GLY A 416 14.37 -15.24 -35.52
N ASN A 417 14.22 -14.42 -34.46
CA ASN A 417 14.47 -14.83 -33.09
C ASN A 417 13.17 -15.09 -32.33
N LYS A 418 13.10 -16.23 -31.62
CA LYS A 418 11.97 -16.57 -30.75
C LYS A 418 12.13 -15.92 -29.37
N ILE A 419 11.38 -14.84 -29.13
CA ILE A 419 11.50 -13.99 -27.94
C ILE A 419 10.28 -14.13 -27.03
N GLN A 420 10.52 -14.16 -25.71
CA GLN A 420 9.46 -14.13 -24.71
C GLN A 420 8.81 -12.75 -24.65
N ARG A 421 7.48 -12.71 -24.75
CA ARG A 421 6.71 -11.49 -24.98
C ARG A 421 6.87 -10.44 -23.89
N ASP A 422 6.83 -10.82 -22.61
CA ASP A 422 6.88 -9.87 -21.50
C ASP A 422 8.31 -9.29 -21.36
N LEU A 423 9.36 -10.08 -21.65
CA LEU A 423 10.75 -9.61 -21.80
C LEU A 423 10.90 -8.64 -22.98
N TYR A 424 10.25 -8.91 -24.10
CA TYR A 424 10.24 -8.00 -25.25
C TYR A 424 9.51 -6.68 -24.94
N SER A 425 8.35 -6.72 -24.26
CA SER A 425 7.68 -5.51 -23.78
C SER A 425 8.62 -4.69 -22.89
N ALA A 426 9.30 -5.32 -21.93
CA ALA A 426 10.26 -4.64 -21.05
C ALA A 426 11.42 -4.01 -21.84
N PHE A 427 11.93 -4.69 -22.87
CA PHE A 427 12.94 -4.15 -23.79
C PHE A 427 12.46 -2.89 -24.52
N LEU A 428 11.23 -2.91 -25.04
CA LEU A 428 10.64 -1.75 -25.69
C LEU A 428 10.41 -0.59 -24.70
N ILE A 429 9.95 -0.89 -23.48
CA ILE A 429 9.76 0.10 -22.39
C ILE A 429 11.09 0.78 -22.02
N LYS A 430 12.19 0.02 -21.97
CA LYS A 430 13.54 0.57 -21.74
C LYS A 430 13.87 1.62 -22.82
N ASN A 431 13.52 1.32 -24.06
CA ASN A 431 13.82 2.11 -25.25
C ASN A 431 12.77 3.17 -25.61
N VAL A 432 11.91 3.58 -24.68
CA VAL A 432 10.96 4.69 -24.89
C VAL A 432 11.69 6.04 -24.95
N LYS A 433 11.25 6.90 -25.88
CA LYS A 433 11.69 8.30 -26.08
C LYS A 433 11.47 9.14 -24.81
N GLU A 434 12.15 10.26 -24.71
CA GLU A 434 12.03 11.17 -23.55
C GLU A 434 10.62 11.73 -23.35
N ASN A 435 9.85 11.87 -24.43
CA ASN A 435 8.46 12.29 -24.37
C ASN A 435 7.53 11.25 -23.71
N LEU A 436 8.00 10.01 -23.49
CA LEU A 436 7.28 8.90 -22.85
C LEU A 436 6.13 8.29 -23.66
N GLU A 437 5.99 8.65 -24.94
CA GLU A 437 4.82 8.33 -25.77
C GLU A 437 5.10 7.34 -26.91
N GLY A 438 6.38 7.10 -27.24
CA GLY A 438 6.75 6.16 -28.30
C GLY A 438 8.11 5.53 -28.08
N VAL A 439 8.37 4.40 -28.76
CA VAL A 439 9.67 3.73 -28.73
C VAL A 439 10.66 4.45 -29.66
N ASN A 440 11.90 4.61 -29.22
CA ASN A 440 13.01 5.00 -30.10
C ASN A 440 13.45 3.75 -30.89
N ILE A 441 12.99 3.66 -32.15
CA ILE A 441 13.19 2.50 -33.00
C ILE A 441 14.66 2.29 -33.34
N GLU A 442 15.39 3.35 -33.70
CA GLU A 442 16.83 3.28 -34.02
C GLU A 442 17.63 2.74 -32.83
N LYS A 443 17.34 3.26 -31.63
CA LYS A 443 17.96 2.78 -30.40
C LYS A 443 17.61 1.31 -30.12
N ALA A 444 16.33 0.94 -30.27
CA ALA A 444 15.90 -0.45 -30.11
C ALA A 444 16.59 -1.38 -31.11
N GLN A 445 16.74 -0.99 -32.38
CA GLN A 445 17.46 -1.77 -33.38
C GLN A 445 18.93 -1.97 -32.98
N LYS A 446 19.63 -0.90 -32.57
CA LYS A 446 21.03 -0.97 -32.13
C LYS A 446 21.23 -1.89 -30.92
N GLU A 447 20.31 -1.87 -29.96
CA GLU A 447 20.42 -2.66 -28.73
C GLU A 447 19.89 -4.09 -28.86
N PHE A 448 19.13 -4.41 -29.91
CA PHE A 448 18.40 -5.67 -30.02
C PHE A 448 19.32 -6.89 -29.97
N LYS A 449 20.47 -6.85 -30.65
CA LYS A 449 21.45 -7.95 -30.66
C LYS A 449 21.91 -8.32 -29.24
N ASN A 450 22.23 -7.32 -28.41
CA ASN A 450 22.62 -7.54 -27.02
C ASN A 450 21.45 -8.08 -26.18
N PHE A 451 20.26 -7.52 -26.37
CA PHE A 451 19.05 -8.00 -25.71
C PHE A 451 18.78 -9.48 -26.01
N VAL A 452 18.87 -9.93 -27.27
CA VAL A 452 18.66 -11.33 -27.66
C VAL A 452 19.66 -12.26 -26.97
N LYS A 453 20.94 -11.87 -26.87
CA LYS A 453 21.96 -12.64 -26.15
C LYS A 453 21.56 -12.85 -24.69
N LEU A 454 21.27 -11.77 -23.96
CA LEU A 454 20.89 -11.81 -22.55
C LEU A 454 19.55 -12.50 -22.31
N HIS A 455 18.60 -12.34 -23.23
CA HIS A 455 17.32 -13.05 -23.24
C HIS A 455 17.55 -14.55 -23.29
N ASN A 456 18.34 -15.04 -24.23
CA ASN A 456 18.58 -16.48 -24.40
C ASN A 456 19.30 -17.08 -23.20
N GLU A 457 20.24 -16.36 -22.58
CA GLU A 457 20.84 -16.75 -21.30
C GLU A 457 19.80 -16.89 -20.18
N GLU A 458 18.86 -15.94 -20.08
CA GLU A 458 17.79 -16.00 -19.07
C GLU A 458 16.84 -17.18 -19.30
N ILE A 459 16.44 -17.44 -20.55
CA ILE A 459 15.60 -18.60 -20.88
C ILE A 459 16.31 -19.91 -20.55
N ARG A 460 17.61 -20.03 -20.87
CA ARG A 460 18.42 -21.20 -20.50
C ARG A 460 18.50 -21.36 -18.98
N ARG A 461 18.71 -20.27 -18.23
CA ARG A 461 18.74 -20.29 -16.76
C ARG A 461 17.42 -20.79 -16.16
N ILE A 462 16.29 -20.35 -16.70
CA ILE A 462 14.96 -20.78 -16.23
C ILE A 462 14.74 -22.28 -16.49
N ARG A 463 15.09 -22.76 -17.70
CA ARG A 463 14.93 -24.17 -18.08
C ARG A 463 15.88 -25.11 -17.32
N LYS A 464 17.17 -24.76 -17.22
CA LYS A 464 18.20 -25.62 -16.60
C LYS A 464 18.04 -25.75 -15.09
N ASN A 465 17.63 -24.69 -14.40
CA ASN A 465 17.64 -24.66 -12.93
C ASN A 465 16.30 -25.09 -12.31
N ASN A 466 15.40 -25.73 -13.08
CA ASN A 466 14.05 -26.12 -12.63
C ASN A 466 13.32 -25.00 -11.86
N ILE A 467 13.52 -23.75 -12.30
CA ILE A 467 12.95 -22.60 -11.64
C ILE A 467 11.44 -22.69 -11.78
N LYS A 468 10.71 -22.40 -10.70
CA LYS A 468 9.26 -22.39 -10.75
C LYS A 468 8.78 -21.39 -11.79
N THR A 469 7.98 -21.87 -12.72
CA THR A 469 7.35 -21.04 -13.75
C THR A 469 5.85 -20.97 -13.53
N LEU A 470 5.21 -20.00 -14.20
CA LEU A 470 3.77 -19.90 -14.29
C LEU A 470 3.37 -20.03 -15.76
N LYS A 471 2.17 -20.57 -16.04
CA LYS A 471 1.61 -20.63 -17.40
C LYS A 471 1.62 -19.26 -18.10
N CYS A 472 1.50 -18.15 -17.36
CA CYS A 472 1.59 -16.80 -17.93
C CYS A 472 3.00 -16.39 -18.36
N MET A 473 4.04 -17.18 -18.07
CA MET A 473 5.39 -16.95 -18.58
C MET A 473 5.63 -17.65 -19.92
N GLY A 474 4.78 -18.63 -20.28
CA GLY A 474 4.92 -19.39 -21.53
C GLY A 474 5.88 -20.58 -21.45
N PHE A 475 6.13 -21.11 -20.24
CA PHE A 475 6.88 -22.34 -20.00
C PHE A 475 5.94 -23.49 -19.69
#